data_AF-A0A928XY01-F1
#
_entry.id   AF-A0A928XY01-F1
#
_cell.length_a   1.000
_cell.length_b   1.000
_cell.length_c   1.000
_cell.angle_alpha   90.00
_cell.angle_beta   90.00
_cell.angle_gamma   90.00
#
_symmetry.space_group_name_H-M   'P 1'
#
loop_
_entity.id
_entity.type
_entity.pdbx_description
1 polymer ?
#
loop_
_entity_poly.entity_id
_entity_poly.type
_entity_poly.pdbx_seq_one_letter_code
_entity_poly.pdbx_strand_id
1 'polypeptide(L)'
;MRFLISCLFLTVLAVGPVLRAADSTLPPTEALAWGAGTGWMNLHANGVHGVVVGSCFLAGKAWSGGLGWINFGDGDPANGHRYSNTDGGDFGVNHDGLGRLSGLAWGAGIGWVNFGWAQADDPNAPRVDLLTGHFAGLAWSASTGWIQLGTGQLRTATIFDADSDFDGISDAWEHQWFGTLAAANAVSDADHDGAGDWHEHHALTNPIQPASKLRTLHHEPVSGGERLSVTFASQPGRFYRIQISLDLLNWQDSDAGLIQPDPGTSTTRLIRSLSPAQTFVRLQPVKPLQP
;
A
#
# COMPACT_ATOMS: atom_id res chain seq x y z
N MET A 1 58.56 6.73 15.80
CA MET A 1 57.72 6.51 14.60
C MET A 1 56.27 6.50 15.04
N ARG A 2 55.51 7.56 14.71
CA ARG A 2 54.05 7.62 14.92
C ARG A 2 53.41 7.08 13.65
N PHE A 3 52.76 5.93 13.72
CA PHE A 3 51.96 5.41 12.62
C PHE A 3 50.58 6.09 12.66
N LEU A 4 50.34 7.01 11.73
CA LEU A 4 48.98 7.45 11.38
C LEU A 4 48.33 6.30 10.60
N ILE A 5 47.28 5.70 11.15
CA ILE A 5 46.36 4.85 10.40
C ILE A 5 45.37 5.80 9.73
N SER A 6 45.56 6.04 8.43
CA SER A 6 44.60 6.75 7.60
C SER A 6 43.45 5.77 7.30
N CYS A 7 42.32 5.93 8.00
CA CYS A 7 41.07 5.30 7.61
C CYS A 7 40.57 5.97 6.33
N LEU A 8 40.75 5.28 5.21
CA LEU A 8 40.14 5.61 3.94
C LEU A 8 38.62 5.36 4.10
N PHE A 9 37.83 6.41 4.28
CA PHE A 9 36.38 6.34 4.10
C PHE A 9 36.12 6.11 2.62
N LEU A 10 35.89 4.85 2.25
CA LEU A 10 35.29 4.51 0.97
C LEU A 10 33.82 4.93 1.09
N THR A 11 33.48 6.12 0.59
CA THR A 11 32.10 6.47 0.27
C THR A 11 31.64 5.54 -0.85
N VAL A 12 31.06 4.40 -0.47
CA VAL A 12 30.17 3.67 -1.37
C VAL A 12 29.03 4.63 -1.64
N LEU A 13 28.96 5.15 -2.87
CA LEU A 13 27.69 5.65 -3.39
C LEU A 13 26.74 4.45 -3.33
N ALA A 14 25.91 4.39 -2.30
CA ALA A 14 24.74 3.54 -2.31
C ALA A 14 23.86 4.09 -3.43
N VAL A 15 23.99 3.52 -4.62
CA VAL A 15 22.93 3.59 -5.62
C VAL A 15 21.74 2.96 -4.91
N GLY A 16 20.71 3.75 -4.63
CA GLY A 16 19.48 3.26 -4.00
C GLY A 16 18.99 2.01 -4.73
N PRO A 17 18.43 1.02 -4.02
CA PRO A 17 17.99 -0.19 -4.69
C PRO A 17 16.85 0.15 -5.66
N VAL A 18 17.04 -0.29 -6.91
CA VAL A 18 15.99 -0.27 -7.92
C VAL A 18 14.90 -1.25 -7.50
N LEU A 19 13.67 -0.77 -7.38
CA LEU A 19 12.51 -1.58 -7.05
C LEU A 19 12.31 -2.67 -8.11
N ARG A 20 12.69 -3.90 -7.79
CA ARG A 20 12.22 -5.08 -8.51
C ARG A 20 11.84 -6.15 -7.53
N ALA A 21 10.53 -6.35 -7.37
CA ALA A 21 10.05 -7.69 -7.08
C ALA A 21 10.67 -8.62 -8.16
N ALA A 22 11.18 -9.78 -7.74
CA ALA A 22 11.80 -10.71 -8.69
C ALA A 22 10.81 -11.15 -9.79
N ASP A 23 9.52 -11.11 -9.46
CA ASP A 23 8.38 -11.41 -10.32
C ASP A 23 7.20 -10.46 -10.05
N SER A 24 6.27 -10.40 -11.00
CA SER A 24 4.99 -9.69 -10.91
C SER A 24 4.19 -10.06 -9.65
N THR A 25 3.53 -9.06 -9.07
CA THR A 25 2.61 -9.28 -7.94
C THR A 25 1.23 -9.78 -8.38
N LEU A 26 0.96 -9.81 -9.69
CA LEU A 26 -0.30 -10.30 -10.24
C LEU A 26 -0.13 -11.79 -10.63
N PRO A 27 -1.02 -12.68 -10.19
CA PRO A 27 -0.93 -14.09 -10.58
C PRO A 27 -1.29 -14.26 -12.07
N PRO A 28 -0.68 -15.22 -12.79
CA PRO A 28 -0.88 -15.42 -14.23
C PRO A 28 -2.35 -15.67 -14.64
N THR A 29 -3.18 -16.15 -13.71
CA THR A 29 -4.60 -16.45 -13.94
C THR A 29 -5.53 -15.25 -13.75
N GLU A 30 -5.07 -14.18 -13.10
CA GLU A 30 -5.86 -12.98 -12.79
C GLU A 30 -5.08 -11.70 -13.13
N ALA A 31 -4.52 -11.63 -14.34
CA ALA A 31 -3.72 -10.50 -14.79
C ALA A 31 -4.18 -9.86 -16.10
N LEU A 32 -5.47 -9.96 -16.45
CA LEU A 32 -5.99 -9.55 -17.75
C LEU A 32 -6.83 -8.27 -17.69
N ALA A 33 -6.34 -7.23 -18.35
CA ALA A 33 -7.13 -6.04 -18.72
C ALA A 33 -7.64 -6.17 -20.16
N TRP A 34 -8.70 -5.45 -20.52
CA TRP A 34 -9.28 -5.51 -21.86
C TRP A 34 -9.62 -4.13 -22.41
N GLY A 35 -9.40 -3.90 -23.70
CA GLY A 35 -9.88 -2.71 -24.40
C GLY A 35 -10.30 -3.07 -25.82
N ALA A 36 -11.35 -2.43 -26.33
CA ALA A 36 -11.87 -2.72 -27.67
C ALA A 36 -10.82 -2.50 -28.77
N GLY A 37 -9.97 -1.48 -28.62
CA GLY A 37 -8.86 -1.20 -29.53
C GLY A 37 -7.55 -1.91 -29.18
N THR A 38 -7.45 -2.57 -28.02
CA THR A 38 -6.21 -3.23 -27.57
C THR A 38 -6.28 -4.76 -27.57
N GLY A 39 -7.50 -5.33 -27.53
CA GLY A 39 -7.72 -6.70 -27.11
C GLY A 39 -7.32 -6.93 -25.65
N TRP A 40 -7.04 -8.19 -25.32
CA TRP A 40 -6.53 -8.59 -24.00
C TRP A 40 -5.10 -8.14 -23.80
N MET A 41 -4.82 -7.59 -22.62
CA MET A 41 -3.49 -7.21 -22.16
C MET A 41 -3.17 -8.00 -20.90
N ASN A 42 -2.02 -8.67 -20.91
CA ASN A 42 -1.55 -9.46 -19.79
C ASN A 42 -0.55 -8.66 -18.95
N LEU A 43 -0.98 -8.23 -17.77
CA LEU A 43 -0.18 -7.47 -16.81
C LEU A 43 0.82 -8.35 -16.05
N HIS A 44 0.63 -9.67 -15.98
CA HIS A 44 1.66 -10.59 -15.47
C HIS A 44 2.80 -10.76 -16.48
N ALA A 45 2.50 -10.57 -17.76
CA ALA A 45 3.43 -10.74 -18.88
C ALA A 45 4.19 -12.07 -18.81
N ASN A 46 5.49 -12.04 -18.52
CA ASN A 46 6.36 -13.21 -18.37
C ASN A 46 6.77 -13.51 -16.91
N GLY A 47 6.08 -12.94 -15.93
CA GLY A 47 6.45 -13.00 -14.52
C GLY A 47 7.48 -11.92 -14.19
N VAL A 48 8.70 -12.10 -14.68
CA VAL A 48 9.88 -11.27 -14.35
C VAL A 48 9.69 -9.78 -14.69
N HIS A 49 9.03 -9.48 -15.81
CA HIS A 49 8.80 -8.11 -16.26
C HIS A 49 7.38 -7.63 -16.00
N GLY A 50 6.52 -8.47 -15.42
CA GLY A 50 5.12 -8.12 -15.21
C GLY A 50 4.96 -6.93 -14.28
N VAL A 51 3.74 -6.41 -14.24
CA VAL A 51 3.37 -5.29 -13.38
C VAL A 51 3.55 -5.71 -11.91
N VAL A 52 4.10 -4.79 -11.13
CA VAL A 52 4.30 -4.90 -9.68
C VAL A 52 3.50 -3.79 -9.03
N VAL A 53 2.68 -4.11 -8.05
CA VAL A 53 1.92 -3.14 -7.24
C VAL A 53 2.65 -2.92 -5.92
N GLY A 54 3.11 -1.69 -5.67
CA GLY A 54 3.64 -1.25 -4.38
C GLY A 54 2.61 -0.49 -3.55
N SER A 55 3.04 0.18 -2.48
CA SER A 55 2.17 0.94 -1.57
C SER A 55 1.75 2.33 -2.04
N CYS A 56 2.38 2.85 -3.09
CA CYS A 56 1.99 4.15 -3.67
C CYS A 56 2.23 4.28 -5.19
N PHE A 57 2.81 3.28 -5.84
CA PHE A 57 2.97 3.25 -7.29
C PHE A 57 3.08 1.83 -7.83
N LEU A 58 2.98 1.72 -9.14
CA LEU A 58 3.17 0.49 -9.89
C LEU A 58 4.49 0.55 -10.67
N ALA A 59 5.04 -0.62 -10.98
CA ALA A 59 6.24 -0.74 -11.79
C ALA A 59 6.09 -1.88 -12.80
N GLY A 60 7.07 -2.04 -13.68
CA GLY A 60 7.12 -3.17 -14.61
C GLY A 60 6.29 -2.93 -15.87
N LYS A 61 5.96 -4.02 -16.57
CA LYS A 61 5.39 -3.95 -17.92
C LYS A 61 4.27 -4.98 -18.13
N ALA A 62 3.23 -4.52 -18.81
CA ALA A 62 2.22 -5.41 -19.39
C ALA A 62 2.60 -5.80 -20.82
N TRP A 63 2.05 -6.91 -21.30
CA TRP A 63 2.17 -7.36 -22.68
C TRP A 63 0.82 -7.38 -23.39
N SER A 64 0.75 -6.78 -24.58
CA SER A 64 -0.34 -6.95 -25.54
C SER A 64 0.19 -7.65 -26.77
N GLY A 65 -0.46 -8.73 -27.22
CA GLY A 65 -0.05 -9.45 -28.43
C GLY A 65 -0.09 -8.58 -29.71
N GLY A 66 -0.94 -7.55 -29.75
CA GLY A 66 -1.05 -6.64 -30.90
C GLY A 66 -0.27 -5.33 -30.78
N LEU A 67 0.07 -4.91 -29.56
CA LEU A 67 0.64 -3.56 -29.30
C LEU A 67 2.04 -3.62 -28.64
N GLY A 68 2.48 -4.81 -28.22
CA GLY A 68 3.75 -5.03 -27.57
C GLY A 68 3.76 -4.67 -26.09
N TRP A 69 4.92 -4.24 -25.60
CA TRP A 69 5.16 -3.90 -24.20
C TRP A 69 4.56 -2.54 -23.83
N ILE A 70 3.95 -2.48 -22.64
CA ILE A 70 3.38 -1.28 -22.05
C ILE A 70 4.02 -1.09 -20.67
N ASN A 71 4.82 -0.04 -20.51
CA ASN A 71 5.58 0.28 -19.30
C ASN A 71 4.74 1.07 -18.30
N PHE A 72 4.62 0.55 -17.08
CA PHE A 72 3.89 1.15 -15.95
C PHE A 72 4.80 1.98 -15.03
N GLY A 73 6.11 1.97 -15.27
CA GLY A 73 7.11 2.64 -14.44
C GLY A 73 8.34 1.75 -14.27
N ASP A 74 9.49 2.37 -14.00
CA ASP A 74 10.76 1.66 -13.81
C ASP A 74 10.96 1.12 -12.39
N GLY A 75 10.13 1.56 -11.44
CA GLY A 75 10.19 1.21 -10.04
C GLY A 75 10.95 2.22 -9.18
N ASP A 76 11.55 3.25 -9.78
CA ASP A 76 12.44 4.18 -9.10
C ASP A 76 11.99 5.63 -9.35
N PRO A 77 10.82 6.03 -8.83
CA PRO A 77 10.37 7.41 -8.96
C PRO A 77 11.41 8.35 -8.36
N ALA A 78 11.64 9.49 -9.00
CA ALA A 78 12.76 10.38 -8.66
C ALA A 78 12.79 10.89 -7.20
N ASN A 79 11.66 10.85 -6.49
CA ASN A 79 11.55 11.23 -5.08
C ASN A 79 11.39 10.03 -4.13
N GLY A 80 11.53 8.80 -4.62
CA GLY A 80 11.37 7.55 -3.87
C GLY A 80 9.92 7.16 -3.56
N HIS A 81 8.93 7.98 -3.91
CA HIS A 81 7.52 7.77 -3.53
C HIS A 81 6.51 7.85 -4.69
N ARG A 82 6.74 8.67 -5.72
CA ARG A 82 5.74 8.91 -6.77
C ARG A 82 6.37 9.44 -8.05
N TYR A 83 6.03 8.86 -9.20
CA TYR A 83 6.43 9.38 -10.51
C TYR A 83 5.80 10.76 -10.75
N SER A 84 6.62 11.75 -11.08
CA SER A 84 6.21 13.13 -11.34
C SER A 84 5.27 13.26 -12.55
N ASN A 85 5.48 12.45 -13.60
CA ASN A 85 4.72 12.47 -14.85
C ASN A 85 4.69 13.87 -15.53
N THR A 86 5.77 14.66 -15.43
CA THR A 86 5.80 16.04 -15.94
C THR A 86 6.40 16.20 -17.34
N ASP A 87 7.45 15.47 -17.67
CA ASP A 87 8.24 15.67 -18.90
C ASP A 87 8.58 14.36 -19.65
N GLY A 88 8.09 13.22 -19.15
CA GLY A 88 8.36 11.90 -19.70
C GLY A 88 9.71 11.30 -19.29
N GLY A 89 10.52 12.00 -18.48
CA GLY A 89 11.74 11.44 -17.88
C GLY A 89 11.44 10.54 -16.69
N ASP A 90 10.48 10.96 -15.85
CA ASP A 90 10.02 10.23 -14.66
C ASP A 90 8.51 10.00 -14.78
N PHE A 91 8.14 8.84 -15.33
CA PHE A 91 6.75 8.51 -15.64
C PHE A 91 6.38 7.12 -15.12
N GLY A 92 5.11 6.96 -14.81
CA GLY A 92 4.56 5.71 -14.37
C GLY A 92 3.19 5.88 -13.74
N VAL A 93 2.60 4.75 -13.36
CA VAL A 93 1.29 4.68 -12.72
C VAL A 93 1.48 4.77 -11.21
N ASN A 94 0.86 5.77 -10.60
CA ASN A 94 0.87 6.00 -9.17
C ASN A 94 -0.46 5.62 -8.55
N HIS A 95 -0.52 5.46 -7.22
CA HIS A 95 -1.76 5.54 -6.46
C HIS A 95 -1.60 6.37 -5.19
N ASP A 96 -2.71 6.67 -4.50
CA ASP A 96 -2.76 7.59 -3.37
C ASP A 96 -2.67 6.92 -2.00
N GLY A 97 -2.09 5.72 -1.91
CA GLY A 97 -2.07 4.91 -0.68
C GLY A 97 -3.43 4.32 -0.28
N LEU A 98 -4.53 4.74 -0.92
CA LEU A 98 -5.89 4.19 -0.76
C LEU A 98 -6.37 3.44 -2.02
N GLY A 99 -5.52 3.41 -3.06
CA GLY A 99 -5.68 2.55 -4.23
C GLY A 99 -6.24 3.24 -5.46
N ARG A 100 -6.51 4.56 -5.43
CA ARG A 100 -6.91 5.28 -6.65
C ARG A 100 -5.70 5.50 -7.54
N LEU A 101 -5.77 5.03 -8.79
CA LEU A 101 -4.67 5.12 -9.74
C LEU A 101 -4.62 6.50 -10.39
N SER A 102 -3.42 6.90 -10.80
CA SER A 102 -3.13 8.16 -11.51
C SER A 102 -1.83 8.02 -12.32
N GLY A 103 -1.48 9.03 -13.11
CA GLY A 103 -0.24 9.02 -13.90
C GLY A 103 -0.41 8.34 -15.26
N LEU A 104 0.71 7.91 -15.83
CA LEU A 104 0.81 7.49 -17.22
C LEU A 104 1.57 6.17 -17.36
N ALA A 105 1.06 5.27 -18.20
CA ALA A 105 1.84 4.16 -18.76
C ALA A 105 2.15 4.43 -20.24
N TRP A 106 3.18 3.80 -20.78
CA TRP A 106 3.61 4.03 -22.16
C TRP A 106 3.99 2.76 -22.90
N GLY A 107 3.54 2.60 -24.15
CA GLY A 107 4.04 1.54 -25.03
C GLY A 107 4.15 2.00 -26.47
N ALA A 108 5.16 1.51 -27.20
CA ALA A 108 5.41 1.94 -28.58
C ALA A 108 4.23 1.67 -29.53
N GLY A 109 3.46 0.61 -29.31
CA GLY A 109 2.29 0.28 -30.12
C GLY A 109 0.97 0.91 -29.67
N ILE A 110 0.89 1.45 -28.44
CA ILE A 110 -0.34 1.98 -27.83
C ILE A 110 -0.27 3.49 -27.52
N GLY A 111 0.93 4.07 -27.53
CA GLY A 111 1.18 5.42 -27.04
C GLY A 111 1.04 5.54 -25.53
N TRP A 112 0.65 6.73 -25.06
CA TRP A 112 0.37 6.99 -23.65
C TRP A 112 -0.99 6.42 -23.23
N VAL A 113 -1.00 5.78 -22.07
CA VAL A 113 -2.20 5.31 -21.38
C VAL A 113 -2.37 6.13 -20.12
N ASN A 114 -3.47 6.89 -20.04
CA ASN A 114 -3.79 7.81 -18.96
C ASN A 114 -4.63 7.13 -17.88
N PHE A 115 -4.13 7.15 -16.64
CA PHE A 115 -4.83 6.70 -15.43
C PHE A 115 -5.36 7.88 -14.59
N GLY A 116 -4.96 9.13 -14.89
CA GLY A 116 -5.36 10.33 -14.16
C GLY A 116 -6.45 11.17 -14.83
N TRP A 117 -7.31 10.57 -15.66
CA TRP A 117 -8.34 11.32 -16.41
C TRP A 117 -9.57 11.69 -15.57
N ALA A 118 -9.82 10.96 -14.49
CA ALA A 118 -11.04 11.06 -13.69
C ALA A 118 -10.82 11.82 -12.37
N GLN A 119 -11.89 12.41 -11.84
CA GLN A 119 -11.92 12.95 -10.48
C GLN A 119 -12.01 11.82 -9.45
N ALA A 120 -11.77 12.14 -8.17
CA ALA A 120 -11.71 11.16 -7.08
C ALA A 120 -13.00 10.33 -6.91
N ASP A 121 -14.14 10.96 -7.17
CA ASP A 121 -15.48 10.45 -6.94
C ASP A 121 -16.11 9.81 -8.18
N ASP A 122 -15.41 9.78 -9.31
CA ASP A 122 -15.91 9.14 -10.52
C ASP A 122 -15.97 7.60 -10.33
N PRO A 123 -17.12 6.95 -10.52
CA PRO A 123 -17.25 5.51 -10.35
C PRO A 123 -16.36 4.69 -11.29
N ASN A 124 -15.96 5.28 -12.43
CA ASN A 124 -15.09 4.68 -13.42
C ASN A 124 -13.61 5.08 -13.26
N ALA A 125 -13.27 5.89 -12.24
CA ALA A 125 -11.88 6.19 -11.94
C ALA A 125 -11.09 4.89 -11.75
N PRO A 126 -9.92 4.77 -12.41
CA PRO A 126 -9.09 3.57 -12.31
C PRO A 126 -8.58 3.43 -10.88
N ARG A 127 -8.70 2.24 -10.32
CA ARG A 127 -8.34 1.96 -8.93
C ARG A 127 -7.97 0.50 -8.74
N VAL A 128 -7.24 0.22 -7.66
CA VAL A 128 -7.01 -1.09 -7.08
C VAL A 128 -7.57 -1.07 -5.66
N ASP A 129 -8.38 -2.05 -5.30
CA ASP A 129 -8.78 -2.26 -3.91
C ASP A 129 -7.59 -2.90 -3.17
N LEU A 130 -6.97 -2.17 -2.26
CA LEU A 130 -5.76 -2.63 -1.55
C LEU A 130 -6.05 -3.71 -0.49
N LEU A 131 -7.32 -3.96 -0.14
CA LEU A 131 -7.69 -5.06 0.76
C LEU A 131 -7.84 -6.37 -0.01
N THR A 132 -8.41 -6.33 -1.21
CA THR A 132 -8.73 -7.53 -2.02
C THR A 132 -7.79 -7.76 -3.20
N GLY A 133 -7.07 -6.72 -3.59
CA GLY A 133 -6.16 -6.67 -4.74
C GLY A 133 -6.86 -6.43 -6.08
N HIS A 134 -8.20 -6.34 -6.12
CA HIS A 134 -8.94 -6.26 -7.37
C HIS A 134 -8.84 -4.88 -8.02
N PHE A 135 -8.60 -4.87 -9.32
CA PHE A 135 -8.62 -3.64 -10.10
C PHE A 135 -10.04 -3.32 -10.59
N ALA A 136 -10.33 -2.03 -10.74
CA ALA A 136 -11.59 -1.52 -11.25
C ALA A 136 -11.39 -0.21 -12.02
N GLY A 137 -12.44 0.22 -12.71
CA GLY A 137 -12.43 1.45 -13.50
C GLY A 137 -11.77 1.31 -14.86
N LEU A 138 -11.49 2.46 -15.48
CA LEU A 138 -11.03 2.58 -16.86
C LEU A 138 -9.73 3.38 -16.94
N ALA A 139 -8.82 2.97 -17.82
CA ALA A 139 -7.72 3.79 -18.31
C ALA A 139 -7.98 4.18 -19.78
N TRP A 140 -7.31 5.22 -20.27
CA TRP A 140 -7.57 5.74 -21.62
C TRP A 140 -6.29 5.90 -22.44
N SER A 141 -6.29 5.40 -23.68
CA SER A 141 -5.27 5.75 -24.69
C SER A 141 -5.93 6.45 -25.87
N ALA A 142 -5.26 7.48 -26.39
CA ALA A 142 -5.69 8.17 -27.61
C ALA A 142 -5.67 7.24 -28.84
N SER A 143 -4.81 6.24 -28.85
CA SER A 143 -4.62 5.32 -29.99
C SER A 143 -5.63 4.18 -30.00
N THR A 144 -6.11 3.75 -28.84
CA THR A 144 -6.90 2.51 -28.70
C THR A 144 -8.19 2.66 -27.90
N GLY A 145 -8.46 3.85 -27.36
CA GLY A 145 -9.64 4.14 -26.56
C GLY A 145 -9.57 3.60 -25.13
N TRP A 146 -10.74 3.25 -24.59
CA TRP A 146 -10.91 2.81 -23.21
C TRP A 146 -10.36 1.40 -22.98
N ILE A 147 -9.70 1.27 -21.82
CA ILE A 147 -9.14 0.04 -21.29
C ILE A 147 -9.83 -0.24 -19.96
N GLN A 148 -10.57 -1.33 -19.88
CA GLN A 148 -11.24 -1.81 -18.69
C GLN A 148 -10.28 -2.60 -17.80
N LEU A 149 -10.13 -2.13 -16.56
CA LEU A 149 -9.34 -2.81 -15.53
C LEU A 149 -10.21 -3.77 -14.71
N GLY A 150 -11.49 -3.44 -14.52
CA GLY A 150 -12.46 -4.28 -13.81
C GLY A 150 -13.04 -5.40 -14.67
N THR A 151 -12.21 -6.31 -15.17
CA THR A 151 -12.63 -7.45 -15.99
C THR A 151 -13.12 -8.64 -15.16
N GLY A 152 -12.90 -8.60 -13.83
CA GLY A 152 -13.02 -9.77 -12.95
C GLY A 152 -11.84 -10.74 -13.06
N GLN A 153 -10.86 -10.44 -13.91
CA GLN A 153 -9.66 -11.24 -14.15
C GLN A 153 -8.40 -10.42 -13.94
N LEU A 154 -8.47 -9.34 -13.17
CA LEU A 154 -7.33 -8.49 -12.86
C LEU A 154 -7.27 -8.23 -11.36
N ARG A 155 -6.24 -8.80 -10.71
CA ARG A 155 -6.01 -8.73 -9.28
C ARG A 155 -4.52 -8.81 -8.97
N THR A 156 -4.04 -8.01 -8.02
CA THR A 156 -2.72 -8.26 -7.40
C THR A 156 -2.89 -9.24 -6.23
N ALA A 157 -2.01 -10.22 -6.12
CA ALA A 157 -2.02 -11.19 -5.02
C ALA A 157 -1.27 -10.66 -3.79
N THR A 158 -0.26 -9.82 -4.03
CA THR A 158 0.60 -9.22 -3.01
C THR A 158 0.81 -7.73 -3.30
N ILE A 159 1.25 -6.99 -2.29
CA ILE A 159 1.83 -5.65 -2.44
C ILE A 159 3.30 -5.77 -2.09
N PHE A 160 4.17 -5.25 -2.95
CA PHE A 160 5.61 -5.29 -2.76
C PHE A 160 6.15 -3.89 -2.44
N ASP A 161 6.79 -3.77 -1.29
CA ASP A 161 7.48 -2.55 -0.88
C ASP A 161 8.94 -2.88 -0.56
N ALA A 162 9.84 -2.00 -1.02
CA ALA A 162 11.24 -2.05 -0.61
C ALA A 162 11.41 -1.54 0.83
N ASP A 163 12.39 -2.10 1.52
CA ASP A 163 12.86 -1.74 2.86
C ASP A 163 14.39 -1.88 2.80
N SER A 164 15.04 -0.78 2.44
CA SER A 164 16.46 -0.71 2.07
C SER A 164 17.39 -0.77 3.26
N ASP A 165 16.97 -0.21 4.39
CA ASP A 165 17.74 -0.13 5.63
C ASP A 165 17.33 -1.21 6.65
N PHE A 166 16.34 -2.03 6.30
CA PHE A 166 15.90 -3.24 7.01
C PHE A 166 15.32 -2.97 8.40
N ASP A 167 14.60 -1.87 8.54
CA ASP A 167 13.99 -1.44 9.80
C ASP A 167 12.51 -1.90 9.95
N GLY A 168 11.95 -2.50 8.90
CA GLY A 168 10.55 -2.95 8.83
C GLY A 168 9.56 -1.86 8.44
N ILE A 169 10.04 -0.72 7.94
CA ILE A 169 9.30 0.40 7.37
C ILE A 169 9.60 0.43 5.87
N SER A 170 8.58 0.69 5.05
CA SER A 170 8.83 0.75 3.60
C SER A 170 9.50 2.06 3.20
N ASP A 171 10.48 1.99 2.31
CA ASP A 171 11.18 3.15 1.72
C ASP A 171 10.20 4.21 1.20
N ALA A 172 9.17 3.76 0.50
CA ALA A 172 8.17 4.63 -0.11
C ALA A 172 7.34 5.42 0.93
N TRP A 173 7.12 4.85 2.12
CA TRP A 173 6.44 5.53 3.23
C TRP A 173 7.38 6.51 3.92
N GLU A 174 8.65 6.16 4.10
CA GLU A 174 9.65 7.07 4.65
C GLU A 174 9.88 8.28 3.73
N HIS A 175 10.03 8.04 2.42
CA HIS A 175 10.14 9.10 1.43
C HIS A 175 8.89 9.98 1.38
N GLN A 176 7.69 9.41 1.57
CA GLN A 176 6.45 10.17 1.61
C GLN A 176 6.44 11.21 2.74
N TRP A 177 6.84 10.81 3.94
CA TRP A 177 6.67 11.63 5.14
C TRP A 177 7.92 12.43 5.51
N PHE A 178 9.10 11.90 5.21
CA PHE A 178 10.38 12.47 5.63
C PHE A 178 11.32 12.80 4.48
N GLY A 179 11.08 12.25 3.28
CA GLY A 179 11.94 12.45 2.11
C GLY A 179 13.29 11.73 2.18
N THR A 180 13.52 10.90 3.21
CA THR A 180 14.78 10.18 3.46
C THR A 180 14.51 8.90 4.24
N LEU A 181 15.35 7.89 4.05
CA LEU A 181 15.33 6.58 4.72
C LEU A 181 16.02 6.55 6.10
N ALA A 182 16.16 7.71 6.73
CA ALA A 182 16.98 7.84 7.94
C ALA A 182 16.27 8.56 9.08
N ALA A 183 15.03 9.00 8.82
CA ALA A 183 14.26 9.82 9.75
C ALA A 183 13.34 8.97 10.62
N ALA A 184 12.81 7.87 10.08
CA ALA A 184 12.05 6.89 10.82
C ALA A 184 12.90 5.63 11.07
N ASN A 185 12.54 4.88 12.09
CA ASN A 185 13.01 3.53 12.38
C ASN A 185 12.08 2.82 13.36
N ALA A 186 12.44 1.59 13.74
CA ALA A 186 11.69 0.76 14.68
C ALA A 186 11.39 1.40 16.06
N VAL A 187 12.14 2.44 16.47
CA VAL A 187 11.99 3.07 17.80
C VAL A 187 11.75 4.58 17.76
N SER A 188 11.70 5.20 16.58
CA SER A 188 11.38 6.62 16.44
C SER A 188 9.88 6.89 16.60
N ASP A 189 9.54 8.14 16.90
CA ASP A 189 8.20 8.67 17.11
C ASP A 189 8.28 10.15 16.71
N ALA A 190 8.15 10.44 15.41
CA ALA A 190 8.54 11.73 14.84
C ALA A 190 7.64 12.88 15.32
N ASP A 191 6.39 12.61 15.65
CA ASP A 191 5.44 13.61 16.15
C ASP A 191 5.24 13.60 17.68
N HIS A 192 5.96 12.71 18.38
CA HIS A 192 6.00 12.57 19.83
C HIS A 192 4.62 12.30 20.45
N ASP A 193 3.77 11.53 19.77
CA ASP A 193 2.41 11.25 20.20
C ASP A 193 2.28 9.95 21.02
N GLY A 194 3.38 9.20 21.15
CA GLY A 194 3.48 7.91 21.82
C GLY A 194 3.18 6.70 20.93
N ALA A 195 2.79 6.90 19.67
CA ALA A 195 2.80 5.86 18.64
C ALA A 195 4.09 5.97 17.83
N GLY A 196 4.97 4.97 17.94
CA GLY A 196 6.22 4.99 17.16
C GLY A 196 5.98 4.84 15.66
N ASP A 197 6.87 5.40 14.84
CA ASP A 197 6.76 5.49 13.38
C ASP A 197 6.53 4.11 12.74
N TRP A 198 7.17 3.06 13.28
CA TRP A 198 6.93 1.68 12.87
C TRP A 198 5.45 1.27 13.04
N HIS A 199 4.86 1.53 14.20
CA HIS A 199 3.45 1.20 14.45
C HIS A 199 2.52 1.98 13.53
N GLU A 200 2.87 3.22 13.23
CA GLU A 200 2.12 4.09 12.34
C GLU A 200 2.17 3.63 10.88
N HIS A 201 3.34 3.23 10.39
CA HIS A 201 3.49 2.58 9.08
C HIS A 201 2.58 1.33 8.97
N HIS A 202 2.60 0.47 10.00
CA HIS A 202 1.73 -0.72 10.04
C HIS A 202 0.24 -0.37 10.16
N ALA A 203 -0.10 0.74 10.81
CA ALA A 203 -1.48 1.22 10.96
C ALA A 203 -1.98 2.08 9.77
N LEU A 204 -1.11 2.44 8.83
CA LEU A 204 -1.36 3.39 7.74
C LEU A 204 -1.73 4.80 8.27
N THR A 205 -1.10 5.24 9.36
CA THR A 205 -1.30 6.57 9.93
C THR A 205 -0.21 7.56 9.51
N ASN A 206 -0.30 8.80 9.99
CA ASN A 206 0.53 9.91 9.51
C ASN A 206 1.51 10.28 10.62
N PRO A 207 2.81 9.99 10.45
CA PRO A 207 3.81 10.07 11.52
C PRO A 207 4.28 11.49 11.85
N ILE A 208 3.75 12.48 11.15
CA ILE A 208 4.02 13.89 11.43
C ILE A 208 2.77 14.61 11.96
N GLN A 209 1.73 13.87 12.36
CA GLN A 209 0.46 14.43 12.83
C GLN A 209 -0.07 13.69 14.07
N PRO A 210 0.08 14.26 15.30
CA PRO A 210 -0.21 13.58 16.57
C PRO A 210 -1.65 13.10 16.81
N ALA A 211 -2.57 13.51 15.94
CA ALA A 211 -3.97 13.10 15.98
C ALA A 211 -4.22 11.83 15.14
N SER A 212 -3.31 11.49 14.23
CA SER A 212 -3.38 10.40 13.29
C SER A 212 -2.68 9.19 13.87
N LYS A 213 -3.34 8.47 14.79
CA LYS A 213 -2.81 7.22 15.35
C LYS A 213 -3.91 6.19 15.58
N LEU A 214 -3.54 4.91 15.56
CA LEU A 214 -4.43 3.83 15.95
C LEU A 214 -4.69 3.88 17.45
N ARG A 215 -5.95 4.12 17.82
CA ARG A 215 -6.37 4.15 19.23
C ARG A 215 -7.84 3.82 19.39
N THR A 216 -8.19 3.32 20.57
CA THR A 216 -9.57 3.24 21.01
C THR A 216 -10.11 4.66 21.22
N LEU A 217 -11.26 4.96 20.62
CA LEU A 217 -11.95 6.24 20.73
C LEU A 217 -13.06 6.17 21.79
N HIS A 218 -13.78 5.06 21.82
CA HIS A 218 -14.87 4.82 22.76
C HIS A 218 -14.97 3.33 23.07
N HIS A 219 -15.37 2.99 24.29
CA HIS A 219 -15.74 1.63 24.66
C HIS A 219 -16.88 1.65 25.67
N GLU A 220 -17.83 0.74 25.53
CA GLU A 220 -19.01 0.68 26.39
C GLU A 220 -19.40 -0.78 26.67
N PRO A 221 -19.48 -1.21 27.94
CA PRO A 221 -20.04 -2.50 28.30
C PRO A 221 -21.53 -2.57 27.93
N VAL A 222 -21.92 -3.63 27.23
CA VAL A 222 -23.30 -3.89 26.82
C VAL A 222 -23.76 -5.23 27.40
N SER A 223 -25.08 -5.46 27.47
CA SER A 223 -25.64 -6.72 27.96
C SER A 223 -25.16 -7.07 29.37
N GLY A 224 -25.12 -6.08 30.28
CA GLY A 224 -24.66 -6.29 31.66
C GLY A 224 -23.16 -6.58 31.79
N GLY A 225 -22.36 -6.27 30.76
CA GLY A 225 -20.90 -6.45 30.75
C GLY A 225 -20.42 -7.70 30.03
N GLU A 226 -21.32 -8.58 29.59
CA GLU A 226 -20.97 -9.77 28.80
C GLU A 226 -20.40 -9.43 27.42
N ARG A 227 -20.71 -8.23 26.91
CA ARG A 227 -20.19 -7.72 25.65
C ARG A 227 -19.61 -6.33 25.83
N LEU A 228 -18.72 -5.97 24.91
CA LEU A 228 -18.08 -4.68 24.86
C LEU A 228 -18.23 -4.12 23.45
N SER A 229 -18.85 -2.95 23.33
CA SER A 229 -18.80 -2.16 22.10
C SER A 229 -17.48 -1.41 22.08
N VAL A 230 -16.69 -1.56 21.03
CA VAL A 230 -15.38 -0.91 20.87
C VAL A 230 -15.39 -0.10 19.58
N THR A 231 -15.21 1.22 19.70
CA THR A 231 -15.00 2.14 18.59
C THR A 231 -13.55 2.57 18.58
N PHE A 232 -12.88 2.45 17.44
CA PHE A 232 -11.48 2.79 17.28
C PHE A 232 -11.21 3.54 15.98
N ALA A 233 -10.12 4.32 15.95
CA ALA A 233 -9.66 4.99 14.74
C ALA A 233 -9.18 3.95 13.73
N SER A 234 -9.59 4.06 12.46
CA SER A 234 -9.31 3.06 11.44
C SER A 234 -9.04 3.70 10.08
N GLN A 235 -8.24 3.01 9.27
CA GLN A 235 -7.83 3.39 7.93
C GLN A 235 -8.41 2.41 6.91
N PRO A 236 -9.00 2.88 5.78
CA PRO A 236 -9.61 2.01 4.78
C PRO A 236 -8.68 0.94 4.17
N GLY A 237 -7.36 1.18 4.16
CA GLY A 237 -6.34 0.29 3.59
C GLY A 237 -5.74 -0.72 4.58
N ARG A 238 -6.38 -0.96 5.73
CA ARG A 238 -5.92 -1.92 6.74
C ARG A 238 -7.06 -2.77 7.25
N PHE A 239 -6.78 -4.04 7.51
CA PHE A 239 -7.62 -4.87 8.36
C PHE A 239 -7.24 -4.67 9.83
N TYR A 240 -8.11 -5.10 10.72
CA TYR A 240 -7.88 -5.03 12.16
C TYR A 240 -8.23 -6.34 12.85
N ARG A 241 -7.56 -6.62 13.97
CA ARG A 241 -8.02 -7.57 14.98
C ARG A 241 -8.17 -6.84 16.29
N ILE A 242 -9.20 -7.21 17.03
CA ILE A 242 -9.36 -6.81 18.42
C ILE A 242 -8.91 -7.99 19.27
N GLN A 243 -7.91 -7.76 20.11
CA GLN A 243 -7.40 -8.73 21.07
C GLN A 243 -7.85 -8.36 22.48
N ILE A 244 -8.14 -9.39 23.27
CA ILE A 244 -8.66 -9.27 24.63
C ILE A 244 -7.78 -10.02 25.63
N SER A 245 -7.73 -9.51 26.85
CA SER A 245 -6.95 -10.07 27.95
C SER A 245 -7.61 -9.78 29.31
N LEU A 246 -7.30 -10.61 30.31
CA LEU A 246 -7.66 -10.36 31.72
C LEU A 246 -6.51 -9.74 32.53
N ASP A 247 -5.27 -9.76 32.03
CA ASP A 247 -4.07 -9.46 32.83
C ASP A 247 -3.02 -8.61 32.10
N LEU A 248 -3.30 -8.17 30.86
CA LEU A 248 -2.38 -7.46 29.96
C LEU A 248 -1.16 -8.27 29.49
N LEU A 249 -1.05 -9.54 29.88
CA LEU A 249 0.06 -10.43 29.54
C LEU A 249 -0.38 -11.50 28.52
N ASN A 250 -1.49 -12.17 28.82
CA ASN A 250 -2.05 -13.24 28.01
C ASN A 250 -3.15 -12.67 27.11
N TRP A 251 -2.84 -12.53 25.82
CA TRP A 251 -3.74 -11.96 24.82
C TRP A 251 -4.31 -13.05 23.91
N GLN A 252 -5.60 -12.93 23.58
CA GLN A 252 -6.26 -13.77 22.59
C GLN A 252 -7.09 -12.92 21.63
N ASP A 253 -7.31 -13.41 20.42
CA ASP A 253 -8.21 -12.76 19.46
C ASP A 253 -9.66 -12.81 19.99
N SER A 254 -10.41 -11.72 19.79
CA SER A 254 -11.84 -11.65 20.10
C SER A 254 -12.69 -12.39 19.06
N ASP A 255 -14.00 -12.51 19.33
CA ASP A 255 -14.95 -13.13 18.41
C ASP A 255 -15.35 -12.26 17.21
N ALA A 256 -14.78 -11.05 17.08
CA ALA A 256 -14.96 -10.22 15.89
C ALA A 256 -14.15 -10.70 14.66
N GLY A 257 -13.13 -11.56 14.87
CA GLY A 257 -12.29 -12.07 13.79
C GLY A 257 -11.48 -10.97 13.09
N LEU A 258 -11.22 -11.15 11.79
CA LEU A 258 -10.55 -10.16 10.95
C LEU A 258 -11.58 -9.09 10.51
N ILE A 259 -11.31 -7.85 10.86
CA ILE A 259 -12.24 -6.72 10.69
C ILE A 259 -11.82 -5.89 9.49
N GLN A 260 -12.72 -5.77 8.51
CA GLN A 260 -12.66 -4.70 7.51
C GLN A 260 -13.17 -3.39 8.14
N PRO A 261 -12.53 -2.24 7.88
CA PRO A 261 -12.94 -0.96 8.44
C PRO A 261 -14.32 -0.51 7.92
N ASP A 262 -15.05 0.21 8.77
CA ASP A 262 -16.28 0.89 8.36
C ASP A 262 -15.95 2.10 7.45
N PRO A 263 -16.92 2.58 6.63
CA PRO A 263 -16.74 3.84 5.90
C PRO A 263 -16.45 5.00 6.86
N GLY A 264 -15.41 5.80 6.56
CA GLY A 264 -15.00 6.94 7.37
C GLY A 264 -13.66 6.69 8.07
N THR A 265 -13.49 7.31 9.24
CA THR A 265 -12.22 7.32 9.99
C THR A 265 -12.27 6.50 11.29
N SER A 266 -13.39 5.84 11.56
CA SER A 266 -13.55 4.98 12.74
C SER A 266 -14.37 3.75 12.43
N THR A 267 -14.09 2.68 13.17
CA THR A 267 -14.77 1.39 13.05
C THR A 267 -15.33 1.00 14.40
N THR A 268 -16.55 0.48 14.43
CA THR A 268 -17.20 0.01 15.66
C THR A 268 -17.54 -1.46 15.57
N ARG A 269 -17.10 -2.26 16.55
CA ARG A 269 -17.42 -3.69 16.63
C ARG A 269 -17.88 -4.05 18.04
N LEU A 270 -18.79 -5.01 18.11
CA LEU A 270 -19.23 -5.62 19.36
C LEU A 270 -18.48 -6.93 19.56
N ILE A 271 -17.79 -7.08 20.70
CA ILE A 271 -17.04 -8.28 21.06
C ILE A 271 -17.59 -8.88 22.36
N ARG A 272 -17.32 -10.16 22.60
CA ARG A 272 -17.50 -10.77 23.92
C ARG A 272 -16.40 -10.32 24.88
N SER A 273 -16.82 -9.95 26.09
CA SER A 273 -15.92 -9.72 27.22
C SER A 273 -15.44 -11.06 27.77
N LEU A 274 -14.21 -11.12 28.29
CA LEU A 274 -13.72 -12.29 29.04
C LEU A 274 -14.33 -12.36 30.44
N SER A 275 -14.72 -11.22 30.99
CA SER A 275 -15.42 -11.09 32.26
C SER A 275 -16.27 -9.81 32.26
N PRO A 276 -17.47 -9.82 32.88
CA PRO A 276 -18.27 -8.62 33.05
C PRO A 276 -17.61 -7.52 33.90
N ALA A 277 -16.68 -7.89 34.79
CA ALA A 277 -16.02 -6.95 35.68
C ALA A 277 -14.82 -6.25 35.02
N GLN A 278 -14.09 -6.96 34.16
CA GLN A 278 -12.89 -6.44 33.53
C GLN A 278 -12.56 -7.22 32.26
N THR A 279 -12.20 -6.49 31.20
CA THR A 279 -11.58 -7.04 30.00
C THR A 279 -10.70 -5.94 29.42
N PHE A 280 -9.41 -6.23 29.22
CA PHE A 280 -8.50 -5.36 28.51
C PHE A 280 -8.63 -5.59 27.01
N VAL A 281 -8.42 -4.52 26.24
CA VAL A 281 -8.52 -4.54 24.78
C VAL A 281 -7.27 -3.92 24.18
N ARG A 282 -6.72 -4.53 23.14
CA ARG A 282 -5.76 -3.90 22.24
C ARG A 282 -6.16 -4.12 20.79
N LEU A 283 -5.76 -3.18 19.96
CA LEU A 283 -6.00 -3.19 18.52
C LEU A 283 -4.72 -3.64 17.82
N GLN A 284 -4.86 -4.51 16.84
CA GLN A 284 -3.76 -4.91 15.98
C GLN A 284 -4.13 -4.57 14.53
N PRO A 285 -3.42 -3.66 13.86
CA PRO A 285 -3.57 -3.48 12.42
C PRO A 285 -2.97 -4.68 11.70
N VAL A 286 -3.59 -5.06 10.59
CA VAL A 286 -3.16 -6.17 9.74
C VAL A 286 -3.06 -5.64 8.32
N LYS A 287 -1.83 -5.61 7.80
CA LYS A 287 -1.56 -5.21 6.42
C LYS A 287 -2.17 -6.27 5.47
N PRO A 288 -3.00 -5.88 4.49
CA PRO A 288 -3.52 -6.81 3.49
C PRO A 288 -2.40 -7.24 2.52
N LEU A 289 -2.66 -8.29 1.74
CA LEU A 289 -1.84 -8.68 0.57
C LEU A 289 -0.33 -8.77 0.88
N GLN A 290 0.02 -9.36 2.02
CA GLN A 290 1.42 -9.63 2.37
C GLN A 290 1.97 -10.80 1.55
N PRO A 291 3.26 -10.76 1.14
CA PRO A 291 3.92 -11.85 0.45
C PRO A 291 4.02 -13.14 1.27
#